data_AF-A0A3D1XN47-F1
#
_entry.id   AF-A0A3D1XN47-F1
#
_cell.length_a   1.000
_cell.length_b   1.000
_cell.length_c   1.000
_cell.angle_alpha   90.00
_cell.angle_beta   90.00
_cell.angle_gamma   90.00
#
_symmetry.space_group_name_H-M   'P 1'
#
loop_
_entity.id
_entity.type
_entity.pdbx_description
1 polymer ?
#
loop_
_entity_poly.entity_id
_entity_poly.type
_entity_poly.pdbx_seq_one_letter_code
_entity_poly.pdbx_strand_id
1 'polypeptide(L)'
;QEFLYSVFRKEIKDRKIPLSLGKTCPVKCTFCYEMDHSYRKTFETPLTTQEHWEFIFKEIRSFPTRESESWILGGNEYMEWTDLALHPKAMDWIEEFLEKTDKKITMFSVGYFDPARINRLAEKYPGRINFELSVITLGSYREQLMPKGPSVKQVLAVLDGPAVTSANFYSFGPGSMSEDAKKISDINKDCLLWMGCLTPLKYIDADTTKVMRQGKRFLPDEARKIYDMNL
;
A
#
# COMPACT_ATOMS: atom_id res chain seq x y z
N GLN A 1 -7.27 22.91 15.04
CA GLN A 1 -6.98 23.13 13.61
C GLN A 1 -5.49 23.38 13.36
N GLU A 2 -4.87 24.37 14.02
CA GLU A 2 -3.43 24.67 13.85
C GLU A 2 -2.51 23.47 14.14
N PHE A 3 -2.80 22.71 15.20
CA PHE A 3 -2.05 21.49 15.52
C PHE A 3 -2.08 20.47 14.38
N LEU A 4 -3.25 20.18 13.80
CA LEU A 4 -3.40 19.23 12.70
C LEU A 4 -2.62 19.68 11.45
N TYR A 5 -2.69 20.96 11.11
CA TYR A 5 -1.95 21.51 9.97
C TYR A 5 -0.43 21.47 10.22
N SER A 6 0.02 21.56 11.47
CA SER A 6 1.43 21.33 11.81
C SER A 6 1.87 19.87 11.57
N VAL A 7 0.97 18.90 11.79
CA VAL A 7 1.21 17.48 11.49
C VAL A 7 1.28 17.27 9.98
N PHE A 8 0.32 17.81 9.21
CA PHE A 8 0.35 17.74 7.75
C PHE A 8 1.64 18.32 7.16
N ARG A 9 2.10 19.48 7.64
CA ARG A 9 3.36 20.07 7.17
C ARG A 9 4.58 19.18 7.44
N LYS A 10 4.59 18.44 8.55
CA LYS A 10 5.68 17.49 8.84
C LYS A 10 5.69 16.35 7.84
N GLU A 11 4.54 15.72 7.59
CA GLU A 11 4.42 14.64 6.58
C GLU A 11 4.79 15.15 5.17
N ILE A 12 4.30 16.33 4.79
CA ILE A 12 4.56 16.95 3.47
C ILE A 12 6.05 17.27 3.29
N LYS A 13 6.75 17.67 4.36
CA LYS A 13 8.21 17.90 4.33
C LYS A 13 8.96 16.64 3.90
N ASP A 14 8.45 15.47 4.28
CA ASP A 14 8.97 14.15 3.93
C ASP A 14 8.35 13.58 2.64
N ARG A 15 7.73 14.43 1.82
CA ARG A 15 7.07 14.09 0.55
C ARG A 15 5.90 13.13 0.67
N LYS A 16 5.21 13.11 1.81
CA LYS A 16 3.98 12.33 1.97
C LYS A 16 2.75 13.17 1.64
N ILE A 17 1.68 12.50 1.21
CA ILE A 17 0.34 13.06 1.00
C ILE A 17 -0.50 12.66 2.22
N PRO A 18 -0.61 13.51 3.26
CA PRO A 18 -1.19 13.12 4.54
C PRO A 18 -2.71 13.06 4.49
N LEU A 19 -3.26 11.95 4.03
CA LEU A 19 -4.69 11.65 4.17
C LEU A 19 -4.94 10.79 5.41
N SER A 20 -6.12 10.91 5.98
CA SER A 20 -6.57 10.20 7.18
C SER A 20 -7.95 9.58 6.95
N LEU A 21 -8.19 8.40 7.52
CA LEU A 21 -9.53 7.79 7.60
C LEU A 21 -10.31 8.20 8.86
N GLY A 22 -9.70 8.96 9.77
CA GLY A 22 -10.29 9.38 11.04
C GLY A 22 -10.41 8.28 12.09
N LYS A 23 -9.92 7.07 11.78
CA LYS A 23 -10.07 5.87 12.60
C LYS A 23 -9.03 4.82 12.21
N THR A 24 -8.91 3.80 13.05
CA THR A 24 -8.10 2.60 12.78
C THR A 24 -8.42 1.96 11.42
N CYS A 25 -7.42 1.30 10.84
CA CYS A 25 -7.53 0.71 9.50
C CYS A 25 -8.70 -0.31 9.42
N PRO A 26 -9.69 -0.12 8.52
CA PRO A 26 -10.83 -1.03 8.40
C PRO A 26 -10.48 -2.44 7.92
N VAL A 27 -9.30 -2.61 7.29
CA VAL A 27 -8.83 -3.88 6.73
C VAL A 27 -8.54 -4.91 7.82
N LYS A 28 -8.12 -4.46 9.01
CA LYS A 28 -7.85 -5.30 10.19
C LYS A 28 -6.91 -6.47 9.89
N CYS A 29 -5.86 -6.21 9.12
CA CYS A 29 -4.80 -7.18 8.87
C CYS A 29 -4.19 -7.62 10.20
N THR A 30 -4.17 -8.93 10.48
CA THR A 30 -3.73 -9.48 11.77
C THR A 30 -2.23 -9.36 12.00
N PHE A 31 -1.48 -9.08 10.92
CA PHE A 31 -0.03 -8.93 10.92
C PHE A 31 0.44 -7.45 10.90
N CYS A 32 -0.48 -6.48 10.93
CA CYS A 32 -0.13 -5.08 10.66
C CYS A 32 0.59 -4.40 11.82
N TYR A 33 1.50 -3.50 11.45
CA TYR A 33 2.24 -2.59 12.33
C TYR A 33 1.39 -1.43 12.86
N GLU A 34 0.17 -1.24 12.35
CA GLU A 34 -0.73 -0.17 12.81
C GLU A 34 -1.01 -0.25 14.31
N MET A 35 -1.02 -1.46 14.87
CA MET A 35 -1.26 -1.70 16.29
C MET A 35 -0.03 -1.42 17.18
N ASP A 36 1.14 -1.18 16.60
CA ASP A 36 2.37 -0.88 17.33
C ASP A 36 2.68 0.62 17.32
N HIS A 37 2.31 1.27 18.41
CA HIS A 37 2.67 2.68 18.66
C HIS A 37 3.88 2.80 19.58
N SER A 38 4.55 1.70 19.95
CA SER A 38 5.63 1.76 20.95
C SER A 38 6.89 2.42 20.40
N TYR A 39 7.11 2.37 19.08
CA TYR A 39 8.29 2.92 18.42
C TYR A 39 8.05 4.27 17.73
N ARG A 40 6.81 4.76 17.66
CA ARG A 40 6.48 5.98 16.92
C ARG A 40 5.42 6.83 17.60
N LYS A 41 5.55 8.15 17.44
CA LYS A 41 4.57 9.11 17.97
C LYS A 41 3.47 9.35 16.94
N THR A 42 2.32 8.75 17.16
CA THR A 42 1.11 8.98 16.35
C THR A 42 0.14 9.93 17.05
N PHE A 43 -0.59 10.70 16.26
CA PHE A 43 -1.66 11.58 16.74
C PHE A 43 -3.00 11.11 16.20
N GLU A 44 -4.04 11.27 17.00
CA GLU A 44 -5.41 11.09 16.51
C GLU A 44 -5.72 12.20 15.50
N THR A 45 -5.93 11.80 14.25
CA THR A 45 -6.31 12.72 13.18
C THR A 45 -7.73 12.45 12.73
N PRO A 46 -8.53 13.48 12.41
CA PRO A 46 -9.87 13.30 11.88
C PRO A 46 -9.82 12.88 10.42
N LEU A 47 -10.92 12.31 9.91
CA LEU A 47 -11.11 12.03 8.49
C LEU A 47 -10.76 13.26 7.66
N THR A 48 -9.96 13.10 6.61
CA THR A 48 -9.58 14.22 5.75
C THR A 48 -10.83 14.80 5.08
N THR A 49 -11.03 16.11 5.22
CA THR A 49 -12.13 16.84 4.57
C THR A 49 -11.62 17.52 3.30
N GLN A 50 -12.53 18.10 2.52
CA GLN A 50 -12.15 18.91 1.37
C GLN A 50 -11.29 20.13 1.77
N GLU A 51 -11.59 20.79 2.89
CA GLU A 51 -10.78 21.90 3.41
C GLU A 51 -9.35 21.45 3.76
N HIS A 52 -9.22 20.27 4.40
CA HIS A 52 -7.91 19.70 4.68
C HIS A 52 -7.13 19.40 3.40
N TRP A 53 -7.80 18.83 2.39
CA TRP A 53 -7.19 18.56 1.09
C TRP A 53 -6.73 19.84 0.39
N GLU A 54 -7.53 20.91 0.39
CA GLU A 54 -7.15 22.20 -0.20
C GLU A 54 -5.88 22.77 0.45
N PHE A 55 -5.79 22.66 1.78
CA PHE A 55 -4.59 23.02 2.52
C PHE A 55 -3.39 22.15 2.12
N ILE A 56 -3.53 20.82 2.20
CA ILE A 56 -2.47 19.85 1.86
C ILE A 56 -1.98 20.10 0.44
N PHE A 57 -2.90 20.22 -0.51
CA PHE A 57 -2.59 20.37 -1.93
C PHE A 57 -1.89 21.69 -2.22
N LYS A 58 -2.31 22.78 -1.56
CA LYS A 58 -1.61 24.07 -1.64
C LYS A 58 -0.17 23.97 -1.13
N GLU A 59 0.05 23.33 0.01
CA GLU A 59 1.39 23.14 0.57
C GLU A 59 2.25 22.28 -0.37
N ILE A 60 1.74 21.16 -0.88
CA ILE A 60 2.44 20.29 -1.85
C ILE A 60 2.87 21.07 -3.11
N ARG A 61 1.98 21.89 -3.67
CA ARG A 61 2.26 22.69 -4.88
C ARG A 61 3.35 23.74 -4.68
N SER A 62 3.59 24.17 -3.44
CA SER A 62 4.66 25.12 -3.13
C SER A 62 6.07 24.51 -3.25
N PHE A 63 6.19 23.18 -3.20
CA PHE A 63 7.47 22.51 -3.37
C PHE A 63 7.85 22.44 -4.86
N PRO A 64 9.13 22.68 -5.21
CA PRO A 64 9.60 22.47 -6.57
C PRO A 64 9.49 21.00 -6.95
N THR A 65 9.24 20.72 -8.23
CA THR A 65 9.24 19.36 -8.77
C THR A 65 10.67 18.93 -9.07
N ARG A 66 10.98 17.68 -8.72
CA ARG A 66 12.27 17.04 -8.97
C ARG A 66 12.00 15.70 -9.62
N GLU A 67 12.68 15.41 -10.72
CA GLU A 67 12.42 14.23 -11.55
C GLU A 67 12.61 12.90 -10.80
N SER A 68 13.57 12.87 -9.87
CA SER A 68 13.87 11.72 -9.03
C SER A 68 12.97 11.58 -7.79
N GLU A 69 12.06 12.53 -7.54
CA GLU A 69 11.19 12.52 -6.37
C GLU A 69 9.79 12.01 -6.72
N SER A 70 9.24 11.23 -5.79
CA SER A 70 7.85 10.76 -5.81
C SER A 70 7.17 11.10 -4.50
N TRP A 71 5.89 11.48 -4.58
CA TRP A 71 5.07 11.78 -3.40
C TRP A 71 4.40 10.52 -2.91
N ILE A 72 4.50 10.24 -1.61
CA ILE A 72 4.05 9.00 -1.02
C ILE A 72 2.59 9.12 -0.55
N LEU A 73 1.72 8.26 -1.08
CA LEU A 73 0.37 8.04 -0.57
C LEU A 73 0.30 6.70 0.16
N GLY A 74 0.38 6.77 1.50
CA GLY A 74 0.41 5.62 2.40
C GLY A 74 1.47 5.82 3.49
N GLY A 75 1.34 5.11 4.61
CA GLY A 75 2.40 5.07 5.64
C GLY A 75 2.73 6.42 6.30
N ASN A 76 1.72 7.17 6.76
CA ASN A 76 1.91 8.42 7.51
C ASN A 76 2.71 8.18 8.80
N GLU A 77 3.77 8.94 9.07
CA GLU A 77 4.62 8.69 10.25
C GLU A 77 3.90 9.04 11.56
N TYR A 78 3.31 10.23 11.57
CA TYR A 78 2.67 10.86 12.71
C TYR A 78 1.15 10.63 12.74
N MET A 79 0.61 9.90 11.77
CA MET A 79 -0.81 9.56 11.67
C MET A 79 -0.98 8.05 11.57
N GLU A 80 -2.22 7.58 11.63
CA GLU A 80 -2.52 6.16 11.52
C GLU A 80 -2.07 5.57 10.17
N TRP A 81 -1.53 4.34 10.20
CA TRP A 81 -1.22 3.60 8.99
C TRP A 81 -2.48 2.91 8.51
N THR A 82 -3.07 3.45 7.45
CA THR A 82 -4.31 2.93 6.89
C THR A 82 -4.19 2.77 5.39
N ASP A 83 -5.04 1.91 4.82
CA ASP A 83 -5.18 1.85 3.38
C ASP A 83 -6.01 3.06 2.91
N LEU A 84 -5.31 4.10 2.46
CA LEU A 84 -5.91 5.37 2.11
C LEU A 84 -6.83 5.27 0.88
N ALA A 85 -6.77 4.19 0.10
CA ALA A 85 -7.72 3.93 -0.98
C ALA A 85 -9.17 3.79 -0.46
N LEU A 86 -9.35 3.49 0.83
CA LEU A 86 -10.66 3.44 1.47
C LEU A 86 -11.26 4.82 1.77
N HIS A 87 -10.50 5.90 1.58
CA HIS A 87 -11.05 7.24 1.70
C HIS A 87 -12.00 7.50 0.51
N PRO A 88 -13.26 7.94 0.72
CA PRO A 88 -14.23 8.13 -0.37
C PRO A 88 -13.77 9.11 -1.47
N LYS A 89 -12.84 10.00 -1.12
CA LYS A 89 -12.25 11.00 -2.03
C LYS A 89 -10.84 10.67 -2.51
N ALA A 90 -10.26 9.52 -2.14
CA ALA A 90 -8.87 9.19 -2.50
C ALA A 90 -8.63 9.28 -4.01
N MET A 91 -9.48 8.64 -4.81
CA MET A 91 -9.35 8.66 -6.27
C MET A 91 -9.53 10.05 -6.87
N ASP A 92 -10.48 10.83 -6.36
CA ASP A 92 -10.72 12.20 -6.84
C ASP A 92 -9.50 13.09 -6.56
N TRP A 93 -8.87 12.96 -5.38
CA TRP A 93 -7.70 13.74 -5.02
C TRP A 93 -6.40 13.27 -5.69
N ILE A 94 -6.26 11.96 -5.98
CA ILE A 94 -5.16 11.45 -6.82
C ILE A 94 -5.28 12.01 -8.24
N GLU A 95 -6.49 11.99 -8.81
CA GLU A 95 -6.76 12.56 -10.13
C GLU A 95 -6.45 14.06 -10.17
N GLU A 96 -6.90 14.82 -9.16
CA GLU A 96 -6.58 16.24 -9.03
C GLU A 96 -5.06 16.49 -8.88
N PHE A 97 -4.38 15.68 -8.07
CA PHE A 97 -2.92 15.77 -7.90
C PHE A 97 -2.19 15.58 -9.23
N LEU A 98 -2.59 14.58 -10.01
CA LEU A 98 -1.98 14.30 -11.32
C LEU A 98 -2.32 15.38 -12.35
N GLU A 99 -3.53 15.91 -12.35
CA GLU A 99 -3.99 16.97 -13.26
C GLU A 99 -3.32 18.31 -13.03
N LYS A 100 -3.18 18.70 -11.76
CA LYS A 100 -2.79 20.07 -11.38
C LYS A 100 -1.34 20.18 -10.90
N THR A 101 -0.59 19.10 -11.01
CA THR A 101 0.86 19.08 -10.76
C THR A 101 1.57 18.28 -11.85
N ASP A 102 2.88 18.40 -11.92
CA ASP A 102 3.82 17.63 -12.72
C ASP A 102 4.56 16.55 -11.89
N LYS A 103 4.13 16.31 -10.65
CA LYS A 103 4.80 15.47 -9.65
C LYS A 103 4.48 13.98 -9.83
N LYS A 104 5.41 13.10 -9.50
CA LYS A 104 5.17 11.65 -9.44
C LYS A 104 4.51 11.27 -8.10
N ILE A 105 3.75 10.19 -8.08
CA ILE A 105 3.12 9.61 -6.89
C ILE A 105 3.51 8.14 -6.76
N THR A 106 3.91 7.73 -5.56
CA THR A 106 4.06 6.33 -5.17
C THR A 106 2.97 6.02 -4.16
N MET A 107 2.18 4.98 -4.41
CA MET A 107 1.05 4.62 -3.57
C MET A 107 1.19 3.19 -3.03
N PHE A 108 0.83 3.02 -1.77
CA PHE A 108 0.82 1.74 -1.08
C PHE A 108 -0.62 1.40 -0.69
N SER A 109 -1.13 0.26 -1.16
CA SER A 109 -2.48 -0.20 -0.84
C SER A 109 -2.55 -1.72 -0.92
N VAL A 110 -3.52 -2.33 -0.24
CA VAL A 110 -3.82 -3.75 -0.40
C VAL A 110 -4.75 -4.06 -1.60
N GLY A 111 -5.14 -3.03 -2.36
CA GLY A 111 -5.88 -3.18 -3.62
C GLY A 111 -7.34 -2.72 -3.58
N TYR A 112 -7.67 -1.72 -2.77
CA TYR A 112 -9.03 -1.15 -2.71
C TYR A 112 -9.35 -0.11 -3.79
N PHE A 113 -8.36 0.32 -4.56
CA PHE A 113 -8.60 1.24 -5.67
C PHE A 113 -9.51 0.64 -6.73
N ASP A 114 -10.34 1.48 -7.36
CA ASP A 114 -11.13 1.09 -8.53
C ASP A 114 -10.17 0.78 -9.70
N PRO A 115 -10.14 -0.46 -10.22
CA PRO A 115 -9.15 -0.87 -11.23
C PRO A 115 -9.24 -0.04 -12.51
N ALA A 116 -10.46 0.22 -12.99
CA ALA A 116 -10.67 0.95 -14.23
C ALA A 116 -10.24 2.41 -14.13
N ARG A 117 -10.50 3.08 -12.99
CA ARG A 117 -10.06 4.46 -12.76
C ARG A 117 -8.55 4.54 -12.59
N ILE A 118 -7.92 3.69 -11.78
CA ILE A 118 -6.48 3.82 -11.52
C ILE A 118 -5.65 3.50 -12.78
N ASN A 119 -6.04 2.48 -13.55
CA ASN A 119 -5.35 2.13 -14.79
C ASN A 119 -5.50 3.21 -15.86
N ARG A 120 -6.69 3.80 -16.02
CA ARG A 120 -6.89 4.97 -16.90
C ARG A 120 -5.99 6.15 -16.52
N LEU A 121 -5.79 6.41 -15.22
CA LEU A 121 -4.90 7.48 -14.77
C LEU A 121 -3.44 7.16 -15.10
N ALA A 122 -3.01 5.91 -14.95
CA ALA A 122 -1.66 5.49 -15.32
C ALA A 122 -1.40 5.62 -16.83
N GLU A 123 -2.39 5.30 -17.67
CA GLU A 123 -2.31 5.52 -19.12
C GLU A 123 -2.29 7.02 -19.49
N LYS A 124 -3.14 7.84 -18.83
CA LYS A 124 -3.20 9.30 -19.05
C LYS A 124 -1.92 10.01 -18.63
N TYR A 125 -1.24 9.49 -17.60
CA TYR A 125 -0.05 10.08 -16.98
C TYR A 125 1.11 9.08 -16.89
N PRO A 126 1.68 8.67 -18.04
CA PRO A 126 2.69 7.61 -18.08
C PRO A 126 3.92 7.99 -17.24
N GLY A 127 4.42 7.03 -16.44
CA GLY A 127 5.60 7.22 -15.59
C GLY A 127 5.40 8.11 -14.36
N ARG A 128 4.16 8.53 -14.08
CA ARG A 128 3.84 9.35 -12.89
C ARG A 128 3.23 8.59 -11.73
N ILE A 129 2.75 7.38 -11.95
CA ILE A 129 2.17 6.52 -10.91
C ILE A 129 3.08 5.32 -10.69
N ASN A 130 3.51 5.13 -9.45
CA ASN A 130 4.15 3.92 -8.97
C ASN A 130 3.24 3.27 -7.93
N PHE A 131 2.43 2.30 -8.33
CA PHE A 131 1.58 1.60 -7.37
C PHE A 131 2.27 0.33 -6.88
N GLU A 132 2.67 0.37 -5.61
CA GLU A 132 3.16 -0.78 -4.86
C GLU A 132 1.99 -1.51 -4.19
N LEU A 133 1.58 -2.63 -4.78
CA LEU A 133 0.44 -3.41 -4.34
C LEU A 133 0.83 -4.44 -3.27
N SER A 134 0.21 -4.33 -2.11
CA SER A 134 0.33 -5.31 -1.03
C SER A 134 -0.62 -6.48 -1.25
N VAL A 135 -0.21 -7.42 -2.12
CA VAL A 135 -0.95 -8.65 -2.42
C VAL A 135 -1.05 -9.52 -1.17
N ILE A 136 0.03 -9.60 -0.39
CA ILE A 136 0.21 -10.46 0.79
C ILE A 136 0.18 -11.94 0.42
N THR A 137 -0.98 -12.44 -0.01
CA THR A 137 -1.16 -13.74 -0.65
C THR A 137 -2.47 -13.82 -1.42
N LEU A 138 -2.50 -14.61 -2.49
CA LEU A 138 -3.72 -14.98 -3.25
C LEU A 138 -4.30 -16.33 -2.79
N GLY A 139 -3.62 -17.02 -1.87
CA GLY A 139 -3.99 -18.34 -1.36
C GLY A 139 -4.92 -18.33 -0.14
N SER A 140 -5.08 -19.51 0.47
CA SER A 140 -6.03 -19.75 1.57
C SER A 140 -5.73 -18.97 2.85
N TYR A 141 -4.48 -18.53 3.07
CA TYR A 141 -4.12 -17.74 4.24
C TYR A 141 -4.69 -16.32 4.23
N ARG A 142 -5.21 -15.86 3.09
CA ARG A 142 -5.70 -14.48 2.92
C ARG A 142 -6.81 -14.12 3.91
N GLU A 143 -7.80 -14.99 4.09
CA GLU A 143 -8.94 -14.71 4.98
C GLU A 143 -8.49 -14.60 6.45
N GLN A 144 -7.55 -15.45 6.88
CA GLN A 144 -6.96 -15.38 8.21
C GLN A 144 -6.16 -14.09 8.41
N LEU A 145 -5.30 -13.74 7.44
CA LEU A 145 -4.36 -12.61 7.56
C LEU A 145 -5.03 -11.26 7.32
N MET A 146 -6.07 -11.23 6.48
CA MET A 146 -6.77 -10.04 6.01
C MET A 146 -8.28 -10.29 5.97
N PRO A 147 -8.93 -10.47 7.14
CA PRO A 147 -10.33 -10.87 7.22
C PRO A 147 -11.29 -9.85 6.59
N LYS A 148 -10.87 -8.58 6.51
CA LYS A 148 -11.60 -7.53 5.82
C LYS A 148 -10.76 -6.94 4.68
N GLY A 149 -9.95 -7.76 4.02
CA GLY A 149 -9.17 -7.38 2.84
C GLY A 149 -9.98 -7.42 1.54
N PRO A 150 -9.45 -6.86 0.43
CA PRO A 150 -10.12 -6.95 -0.85
C PRO A 150 -10.11 -8.41 -1.32
N SER A 151 -11.14 -8.79 -2.07
CA SER A 151 -11.23 -10.13 -2.67
C SER A 151 -10.05 -10.41 -3.61
N VAL A 152 -9.70 -11.68 -3.81
CA VAL A 152 -8.69 -12.05 -4.80
C VAL A 152 -9.04 -11.50 -6.18
N LYS A 153 -10.32 -11.60 -6.60
CA LYS A 153 -10.77 -11.03 -7.88
C LYS A 153 -10.47 -9.54 -8.01
N GLN A 154 -10.70 -8.77 -6.95
CA GLN A 154 -10.40 -7.34 -6.92
C GLN A 154 -8.89 -7.08 -7.06
N VAL A 155 -8.06 -7.79 -6.28
CA VAL A 155 -6.59 -7.67 -6.34
C VAL A 155 -6.07 -8.00 -7.74
N LEU A 156 -6.56 -9.07 -8.35
CA LEU A 156 -6.17 -9.46 -9.70
C LEU A 156 -6.59 -8.43 -10.75
N ALA A 157 -7.76 -7.80 -10.61
CA ALA A 157 -8.19 -6.74 -11.52
C ALA A 157 -7.32 -5.48 -11.40
N VAL A 158 -6.83 -5.16 -10.19
CA VAL A 158 -5.87 -4.07 -9.98
C VAL A 158 -4.51 -4.42 -10.57
N LEU A 159 -4.04 -5.67 -10.39
CA LEU A 159 -2.79 -6.18 -10.96
C LEU A 159 -2.79 -6.13 -12.49
N ASP A 160 -3.94 -6.44 -13.10
CA ASP A 160 -4.18 -6.45 -14.54
C ASP A 160 -4.30 -5.02 -15.09
N GLY A 161 -3.20 -4.27 -15.02
CA GLY A 161 -3.09 -2.96 -15.64
C GLY A 161 -1.80 -2.22 -15.34
N PRO A 162 -1.59 -1.07 -16.03
CA PRO A 162 -0.31 -0.37 -16.06
C PRO A 162 -0.01 0.43 -14.80
N ALA A 163 -0.95 0.56 -13.86
CA ALA A 163 -0.72 1.31 -12.64
C ALA A 163 0.22 0.59 -11.67
N VAL A 164 0.10 -0.74 -11.56
CA VAL A 164 0.89 -1.54 -10.62
C VAL A 164 2.30 -1.72 -11.15
N THR A 165 3.26 -1.14 -10.44
CA THR A 165 4.69 -1.23 -10.77
C THR A 165 5.39 -2.30 -9.95
N SER A 166 4.87 -2.63 -8.77
CA SER A 166 5.43 -3.67 -7.92
C SER A 166 4.36 -4.34 -7.07
N ALA A 167 4.59 -5.60 -6.69
CA ALA A 167 3.69 -6.36 -5.84
C ALA A 167 4.45 -7.06 -4.74
N ASN A 168 4.04 -6.88 -3.48
CA ASN A 168 4.59 -7.60 -2.34
C ASN A 168 3.70 -8.77 -1.91
N PHE A 169 4.33 -9.93 -1.72
CA PHE A 169 3.68 -11.19 -1.36
C PHE A 169 4.67 -12.06 -0.58
N TYR A 170 4.15 -12.97 0.24
CA TYR A 170 4.97 -13.59 1.29
C TYR A 170 4.79 -15.11 1.37
N SER A 171 5.84 -15.76 1.86
CA SER A 171 5.79 -17.16 2.25
C SER A 171 4.94 -17.34 3.50
N PHE A 172 4.04 -18.32 3.45
CA PHE A 172 3.23 -18.82 4.56
C PHE A 172 3.29 -20.35 4.69
N GLY A 173 3.90 -21.05 3.73
CA GLY A 173 3.97 -22.51 3.64
C GLY A 173 4.43 -22.97 2.25
N PRO A 174 4.55 -24.28 2.01
CA PRO A 174 4.89 -24.81 0.69
C PRO A 174 3.90 -24.34 -0.38
N GLY A 175 4.42 -23.79 -1.49
CA GLY A 175 3.66 -23.31 -2.64
C GLY A 175 2.97 -21.95 -2.44
N SER A 176 2.98 -21.39 -1.23
CA SER A 176 2.23 -20.15 -0.95
C SER A 176 2.76 -18.93 -1.70
N MET A 177 4.08 -18.76 -1.78
CA MET A 177 4.70 -17.58 -2.37
C MET A 177 5.05 -17.81 -3.84
N SER A 178 5.48 -19.04 -4.18
CA SER A 178 5.83 -19.41 -5.55
C SER A 178 4.63 -19.48 -6.50
N GLU A 179 3.48 -19.99 -6.05
CA GLU A 179 2.25 -19.97 -6.86
C GLU A 179 1.69 -18.55 -7.01
N ASP A 180 1.81 -17.72 -5.95
CA ASP A 180 1.42 -16.32 -6.02
C ASP A 180 2.31 -15.55 -7.01
N ALA A 181 3.64 -15.75 -6.97
CA ALA A 181 4.58 -15.16 -7.93
C ALA A 181 4.20 -15.51 -9.38
N LYS A 182 4.03 -16.82 -9.66
CA LYS A 182 3.63 -17.31 -10.98
C LYS A 182 2.36 -16.63 -11.47
N LYS A 183 1.33 -16.56 -10.62
CA LYS A 183 0.05 -15.97 -10.98
C LYS A 183 0.14 -14.45 -11.19
N ILE A 184 0.94 -13.75 -10.39
CA ILE A 184 1.18 -12.31 -10.58
C ILE A 184 1.89 -12.08 -11.92
N SER A 185 2.96 -12.82 -12.22
CA SER A 185 3.71 -12.69 -13.47
C SER A 185 2.90 -13.06 -14.72
N ASP A 186 2.01 -14.04 -14.62
CA ASP A 186 1.10 -14.41 -15.71
C ASP A 186 0.14 -13.26 -16.07
N ILE A 187 -0.27 -12.46 -15.08
CA ILE A 187 -1.20 -11.33 -15.24
C ILE A 187 -0.45 -10.07 -15.64
N ASN A 188 0.65 -9.74 -14.96
CA ASN A 188 1.42 -8.53 -15.18
C ASN A 188 2.92 -8.85 -15.21
N LYS A 189 3.43 -8.97 -16.44
CA LYS A 189 4.83 -9.33 -16.73
C LYS A 189 5.83 -8.23 -16.39
N ASP A 190 5.36 -6.99 -16.30
CA ASP A 190 6.19 -5.82 -16.03
C ASP A 190 6.22 -5.49 -14.52
N CYS A 191 5.48 -6.25 -13.70
CA CYS A 191 5.40 -6.05 -12.26
C CYS A 191 6.68 -6.53 -11.56
N LEU A 192 7.31 -5.65 -10.79
CA LEU A 192 8.42 -6.03 -9.92
C LEU A 192 7.92 -6.85 -8.72
N LEU A 193 8.43 -8.08 -8.59
CA LEU A 193 8.05 -8.99 -7.51
C LEU A 193 8.86 -8.75 -6.23
N TRP A 194 8.18 -8.34 -5.15
CA TRP A 194 8.75 -8.22 -3.81
C TRP A 194 8.38 -9.43 -2.96
N MET A 195 9.31 -10.37 -2.86
CA MET A 195 9.14 -11.60 -2.10
C MET A 195 9.73 -11.51 -0.68
N GLY A 196 9.15 -12.20 0.28
CA GLY A 196 9.70 -12.26 1.64
C GLY A 196 8.88 -13.09 2.62
N CYS A 197 9.08 -12.82 3.91
CA CYS A 197 8.22 -13.33 4.97
C CYS A 197 7.87 -12.21 5.96
N LEU A 198 6.68 -12.26 6.52
CA LEU A 198 6.26 -11.32 7.56
C LEU A 198 7.02 -11.59 8.86
N THR A 199 7.37 -10.52 9.59
CA THR A 199 8.06 -10.61 10.88
C THR A 199 7.07 -10.46 12.04
N PRO A 200 6.92 -11.47 12.92
CA PRO A 200 5.97 -11.39 14.03
C PRO A 200 6.42 -10.37 15.08
N LEU A 201 5.48 -9.53 15.51
CA LEU A 201 5.65 -8.57 16.59
C LEU A 201 5.00 -9.05 17.88
N LYS A 202 5.41 -8.47 19.01
CA LYS A 202 5.06 -8.95 20.36
C LYS A 202 3.55 -9.01 20.63
N TYR A 203 2.76 -8.15 19.99
CA TYR A 203 1.31 -8.05 20.20
C TYR A 203 0.48 -8.85 19.18
N ILE A 204 1.12 -9.45 18.17
CA ILE A 204 0.42 -10.31 17.20
C ILE A 204 0.00 -11.59 17.91
N ASP A 205 -1.24 -12.04 17.65
CA ASP A 205 -1.79 -13.23 18.27
C ASP A 205 -0.98 -14.50 17.93
N ALA A 206 -1.18 -15.55 18.72
CA ALA A 206 -0.39 -16.77 18.61
C ALA A 206 -0.60 -17.50 17.28
N ASP A 207 -1.81 -17.47 16.72
CA ASP A 207 -2.17 -18.18 15.49
C ASP A 207 -1.56 -17.48 14.27
N THR A 208 -1.70 -16.16 14.19
CA THR A 208 -1.03 -15.34 13.17
C THR A 208 0.49 -15.47 13.28
N THR A 209 1.04 -15.39 14.50
CA THR A 209 2.48 -15.55 14.76
C THR A 209 3.00 -16.90 14.26
N LYS A 210 2.23 -17.98 14.45
CA LYS A 210 2.58 -19.32 13.97
C LYS A 210 2.69 -19.35 12.45
N VAL A 211 1.72 -18.75 11.74
CA VAL A 211 1.72 -18.66 10.26
C VAL A 211 2.92 -17.85 9.77
N MET A 212 3.25 -16.72 10.38
CA MET A 212 4.41 -15.91 9.99
C MET A 212 5.74 -16.65 10.20
N ARG A 213 5.90 -17.35 11.34
CA ARG A 213 7.08 -18.17 11.62
C ARG A 213 7.21 -19.35 10.65
N GLN A 214 6.08 -19.97 10.30
CA GLN A 214 6.04 -20.99 9.27
C GLN A 214 6.53 -20.43 7.93
N GLY A 215 6.03 -19.26 7.53
CA GLY A 215 6.47 -18.53 6.35
C GLY A 215 7.98 -18.36 6.27
N LYS A 216 8.60 -17.87 7.34
CA LYS A 216 10.06 -17.72 7.45
C LYS A 216 10.80 -19.04 7.23
N ARG A 217 10.28 -20.16 7.73
CA ARG A 217 10.89 -21.49 7.55
C ARG A 217 10.91 -21.94 6.09
N PHE A 218 9.86 -21.65 5.32
CA PHE A 218 9.74 -22.07 3.93
C PHE A 218 10.28 -21.04 2.92
N LEU A 219 10.61 -19.83 3.36
CA LEU A 219 11.10 -18.75 2.49
C LEU A 219 12.25 -19.17 1.55
N PRO A 220 13.31 -19.90 2.00
CA PRO A 220 14.39 -20.29 1.11
C PRO A 220 13.95 -21.21 -0.03
N ASP A 221 13.08 -22.17 0.26
CA ASP A 221 12.58 -23.13 -0.74
C ASP A 221 11.61 -22.44 -1.71
N GLU A 222 10.74 -21.57 -1.22
CA GLU A 222 9.83 -20.79 -2.06
C GLU A 222 10.59 -19.82 -2.97
N ALA A 223 11.61 -19.14 -2.46
CA ALA A 223 12.45 -18.24 -3.25
C ALA A 223 13.22 -19.00 -4.34
N ARG A 224 13.74 -20.20 -4.02
CA ARG A 224 14.39 -21.07 -5.01
C ARG A 224 13.44 -21.45 -6.14
N LYS A 225 12.20 -21.84 -5.84
CA LYS A 225 11.20 -22.17 -6.86
C LYS A 225 10.92 -21.01 -7.81
N ILE A 226 10.79 -19.78 -7.28
CA ILE A 226 10.58 -18.58 -8.10
C ILE A 226 11.78 -18.34 -9.01
N TYR A 227 13.00 -18.45 -8.46
CA TYR A 227 14.23 -18.35 -9.24
C TYR A 227 14.29 -19.40 -10.36
N ASP A 228 13.94 -20.66 -10.07
CA ASP A 228 13.91 -21.75 -11.05
C ASP A 228 12.83 -21.56 -12.13
N MET A 229 11.78 -20.77 -11.85
CA MET A 229 10.76 -20.35 -12.84
C MET A 229 11.23 -19.21 -13.75
N ASN A 230 12.39 -18.59 -13.47
CA ASN A 230 12.92 -17.43 -14.19
C ASN A 230 11.94 -16.24 -14.21
N LEU A 231 11.38 -15.94 -13.03
CA LEU A 231 10.51 -14.79 -12.75
C LEU A 231 11.24 -13.68 -11.99
#